data_AF-A0A448ZMU1-F1
#
_entry.id   AF-A0A448ZMU1-F1
#
_cell.length_a   1.000
_cell.length_b   1.000
_cell.length_c   1.000
_cell.angle_alpha   90.00
_cell.angle_beta   90.00
_cell.angle_gamma   90.00
#
_symmetry.space_group_name_H-M   'P 1'
#
loop_
_entity.id
_entity.type
_entity.pdbx_description
1 polymer ?
#
loop_
_entity_poly.entity_id
_entity_poly.type
_entity_poly.pdbx_seq_one_letter_code
_entity_poly.pdbx_strand_id
1 'polypeptide(L)'
;MSTRDPFKMSLKLKAGTGALVAVWLLSLTTVVSFLPPQNGRATRTSLSIGLKLSSQTAAICEITKDSPISKQSTRSTWLDKGLLLSSFTDGLKTNPIVVDWLMSALVESLWKEEQAQAQLALKESNLASPCNGPDPVFLDQLEETDRALENMRGGDWKKNLQLYCETKRARNGESNPLSVDLRFLYIPTAMYALRPESTSTPGKQRGRNRADGKKRRNEIMGLLQRQLEEFASSSEGNADVLYSIRTVTMDFDDCSVKQPEIVTNSNSLSETDDEFPETGKQAIRQWQPHFIYVQGGNTFWLHYCMEKGDWTKDLIDACCYNPNNDNEIESPFSAVYCGVSAGAILAGESMQTACWKEWDNPSVVPGKETYEDWADVRGLDVAGRTSIFPHMTEEWQDVAERKTEELLESTLNAGNDDDLLSSSVCCIRDDQAYIVNGRRQTIEMLS
;
A
#
# COMPACT_ATOMS: atom_id res chain seq x y z
N MET A 1 -6.24 50.05 36.35
CA MET A 1 -6.43 50.88 35.14
C MET A 1 -5.45 50.42 34.07
N SER A 2 -5.90 49.58 33.16
CA SER A 2 -5.24 49.30 31.88
C SER A 2 -6.26 48.52 31.04
N THR A 3 -6.90 49.22 30.12
CA THR A 3 -7.88 48.72 29.16
C THR A 3 -7.14 48.22 27.93
N ARG A 4 -7.32 46.95 27.55
CA ARG A 4 -6.90 46.41 26.25
C ARG A 4 -8.14 46.18 25.39
N ASP A 5 -8.16 46.88 24.24
CA ASP A 5 -9.16 46.76 23.18
C ASP A 5 -9.09 45.41 22.45
N PRO A 6 -10.22 44.89 21.93
CA PRO A 6 -10.25 43.70 21.11
C PRO A 6 -10.08 44.01 19.62
N PHE A 7 -9.31 43.15 18.95
CA PHE A 7 -9.10 43.06 17.51
C PHE A 7 -10.42 42.99 16.72
N LYS A 8 -10.60 43.88 15.73
CA LYS A 8 -11.60 43.78 14.67
C LYS A 8 -11.00 43.05 13.46
N MET A 9 -11.55 41.90 13.11
CA MET A 9 -11.27 41.20 11.85
C MET A 9 -12.33 41.61 10.81
N SER A 10 -11.88 42.18 9.68
CA SER A 10 -12.72 42.60 8.57
C SER A 10 -12.69 41.54 7.46
N LEU A 11 -13.79 40.78 7.31
CA LEU A 11 -14.00 39.92 6.14
C LEU A 11 -14.48 40.76 4.95
N LYS A 12 -13.72 40.78 3.86
CA LYS A 12 -14.16 41.28 2.55
C LYS A 12 -14.63 40.11 1.69
N LEU A 13 -15.95 40.00 1.51
CA LEU A 13 -16.56 39.15 0.47
C LEU A 13 -16.41 39.85 -0.89
N LYS A 14 -15.74 39.19 -1.84
CA LYS A 14 -15.78 39.55 -3.26
C LYS A 14 -16.89 38.75 -3.93
N ALA A 15 -17.88 39.44 -4.48
CA ALA A 15 -18.85 38.89 -5.41
C ALA A 15 -18.21 38.76 -6.80
N GLY A 16 -18.30 37.58 -7.41
CA GLY A 16 -17.83 37.29 -8.77
C GLY A 16 -18.95 36.66 -9.60
N THR A 17 -19.45 37.46 -10.52
CA THR A 17 -20.28 37.21 -11.72
C THR A 17 -20.28 35.80 -12.31
N GLY A 18 -21.49 35.32 -12.62
CA GLY A 18 -21.75 34.05 -13.28
C GLY A 18 -21.41 34.00 -14.77
N ALA A 19 -21.25 32.77 -15.27
CA ALA A 19 -21.10 32.44 -16.66
C ALA A 19 -22.20 31.44 -17.09
N LEU A 20 -22.91 31.80 -18.15
CA LEU A 20 -23.85 30.97 -18.90
C LEU A 20 -23.11 29.84 -19.62
N VAL A 21 -23.50 28.59 -19.38
CA VAL A 21 -23.08 27.43 -20.18
C VAL A 21 -24.08 27.25 -21.31
N ALA A 22 -23.63 27.42 -22.55
CA ALA A 22 -24.38 27.05 -23.75
C ALA A 22 -24.11 25.56 -24.07
N VAL A 23 -25.15 24.74 -24.06
CA VAL A 23 -25.10 23.34 -24.47
C VAL A 23 -25.38 23.27 -25.98
N TRP A 24 -24.42 22.77 -26.76
CA TRP A 24 -24.62 22.38 -28.16
C TRP A 24 -24.82 20.86 -28.24
N LEU A 25 -25.99 20.44 -28.71
CA LEU A 25 -26.31 19.06 -29.06
C LEU A 25 -26.13 18.88 -30.57
N LEU A 26 -25.11 18.11 -30.98
CA LEU A 26 -24.93 17.66 -32.36
C LEU A 26 -25.33 16.18 -32.45
N SER A 27 -26.37 15.93 -33.26
CA SER A 27 -26.85 14.59 -33.62
C SER A 27 -25.99 14.02 -34.74
N LEU A 28 -25.37 12.85 -34.53
CA LEU A 28 -24.70 12.08 -35.58
C LEU A 28 -25.64 11.02 -36.15
N THR A 29 -25.97 11.16 -37.44
CA THR A 29 -26.65 10.13 -38.25
C THR A 29 -25.63 9.13 -38.77
N THR A 30 -25.82 7.84 -38.45
CA THR A 30 -25.02 6.73 -38.98
C THR A 30 -25.43 6.42 -40.42
N VAL A 31 -24.49 6.56 -41.37
CA VAL A 31 -24.64 6.08 -42.75
C VAL A 31 -24.04 4.67 -42.81
N VAL A 32 -24.89 3.67 -43.08
CA VAL A 32 -24.47 2.28 -43.33
C VAL A 32 -24.22 2.13 -44.83
N SER A 33 -22.97 1.93 -45.22
CA SER A 33 -22.58 1.61 -46.60
C SER A 33 -22.39 0.10 -46.75
N PHE A 34 -23.19 -0.52 -47.63
CA PHE A 34 -23.03 -1.90 -48.08
C PHE A 34 -21.90 -2.02 -49.11
N LEU A 35 -21.03 -3.02 -48.97
CA LEU A 35 -20.14 -3.51 -50.03
C LEU A 35 -20.41 -5.00 -50.31
N PRO A 36 -20.21 -5.48 -51.55
CA PRO A 36 -20.61 -6.82 -51.99
C PRO A 36 -19.54 -7.89 -51.71
N PRO A 37 -19.89 -9.19 -51.74
CA PRO A 37 -18.96 -10.25 -51.41
C PRO A 37 -18.07 -10.61 -52.61
N GLN A 38 -16.79 -10.84 -52.36
CA GLN A 38 -15.94 -11.59 -53.28
C GLN A 38 -15.44 -12.89 -52.62
N ASN A 39 -15.59 -13.96 -53.39
CA ASN A 39 -15.16 -15.32 -53.09
C ASN A 39 -13.63 -15.43 -53.10
N GLY A 40 -13.07 -16.09 -52.09
CA GLY A 40 -11.67 -16.51 -52.10
C GLY A 40 -11.33 -17.39 -50.89
N ARG A 41 -11.11 -18.68 -51.14
CA ARG A 41 -10.59 -19.65 -50.17
C ARG A 41 -9.16 -19.26 -49.76
N ALA A 42 -8.94 -19.02 -48.48
CA ALA A 42 -7.62 -19.12 -47.85
C ALA A 42 -7.77 -19.67 -46.42
N THR A 43 -6.93 -20.65 -46.11
CA THR A 43 -6.82 -21.35 -44.82
C THR A 43 -6.49 -20.38 -43.69
N ARG A 44 -7.39 -20.24 -42.71
CA ARG A 44 -7.18 -19.47 -41.47
C ARG A 44 -6.64 -20.39 -40.37
N THR A 45 -5.40 -20.16 -39.97
CA THR A 45 -4.97 -20.34 -38.57
C THR A 45 -5.60 -19.20 -37.77
N SER A 46 -6.42 -19.56 -36.78
CA SER A 46 -7.13 -18.63 -35.91
C SER A 46 -6.22 -18.17 -34.78
N LEU A 47 -5.76 -16.92 -34.83
CA LEU A 47 -5.26 -16.19 -33.67
C LEU A 47 -6.44 -15.37 -33.13
N SER A 48 -6.94 -15.72 -31.96
CA SER A 48 -8.04 -15.00 -31.29
C SER A 48 -7.47 -13.85 -30.48
N ILE A 49 -7.43 -12.65 -31.07
CA ILE A 49 -7.23 -11.40 -30.31
C ILE A 49 -8.61 -10.98 -29.78
N GLY A 50 -8.82 -11.19 -28.49
CA GLY A 50 -10.02 -10.75 -27.78
C GLY A 50 -9.94 -9.27 -27.42
N LEU A 51 -10.22 -8.39 -28.38
CA LEU A 51 -10.46 -6.97 -28.10
C LEU A 51 -11.85 -6.82 -27.45
N LYS A 52 -11.89 -6.71 -26.12
CA LYS A 52 -13.08 -6.26 -25.39
C LYS A 52 -13.17 -4.73 -25.51
N LEU A 53 -13.93 -4.25 -26.49
CA LEU A 53 -14.43 -2.87 -26.52
C LEU A 53 -15.81 -2.83 -25.84
N SER A 54 -15.88 -2.39 -24.59
CA SER A 54 -17.13 -2.03 -23.93
C SER A 54 -17.36 -0.53 -24.05
N SER A 55 -18.24 -0.14 -24.97
CA SER A 55 -18.85 1.18 -25.01
C SER A 55 -20.10 1.15 -24.12
N GLN A 56 -20.12 1.95 -23.04
CA GLN A 56 -21.35 2.33 -22.36
C GLN A 56 -21.35 3.82 -22.07
N THR A 57 -22.33 4.51 -22.66
CA THR A 57 -22.61 5.93 -22.46
C THR A 57 -23.51 6.06 -21.23
N ALA A 58 -23.06 6.81 -20.22
CA ALA A 58 -23.78 6.99 -18.96
C ALA A 58 -24.93 8.00 -19.09
N ALA A 59 -26.09 7.65 -18.54
CA ALA A 59 -27.17 8.58 -18.24
C ALA A 59 -27.04 9.03 -16.77
N ILE A 60 -26.97 10.33 -16.56
CA ILE A 60 -26.86 10.98 -15.25
C ILE A 60 -28.22 10.96 -14.56
N CYS A 61 -28.29 10.39 -13.35
CA CYS A 61 -29.47 10.46 -12.48
C CYS A 61 -29.06 11.09 -11.14
N GLU A 62 -29.60 12.26 -10.82
CA GLU A 62 -29.42 12.94 -9.53
C GLU A 62 -30.12 12.14 -8.41
N ILE A 63 -29.38 11.78 -7.37
CA ILE A 63 -29.92 11.18 -6.15
C ILE A 63 -29.84 12.20 -5.01
N THR A 64 -31.01 12.58 -4.52
CA THR A 64 -31.26 13.39 -3.33
C THR A 64 -30.81 12.67 -2.05
N LYS A 65 -30.19 13.45 -1.15
CA LYS A 65 -29.75 13.05 0.18
C LYS A 65 -30.90 12.67 1.11
N ASP A 66 -30.65 11.62 1.88
CA ASP A 66 -31.21 11.23 3.20
C ASP A 66 -31.87 9.85 3.17
N SER A 67 -31.19 8.83 3.74
CA SER A 67 -31.70 7.68 4.52
C SER A 67 -30.57 6.65 4.81
N PRO A 68 -30.78 5.64 5.68
CA PRO A 68 -29.97 5.32 6.87
C PRO A 68 -28.76 4.43 6.54
N ILE A 69 -27.90 4.19 7.54
CA ILE A 69 -26.73 3.30 7.50
C ILE A 69 -27.14 1.93 6.90
N SER A 70 -26.96 1.77 5.58
CA SER A 70 -27.19 0.50 4.92
C SER A 70 -26.06 -0.43 5.32
N LYS A 71 -26.38 -1.67 5.71
CA LYS A 71 -25.41 -2.77 5.87
C LYS A 71 -24.70 -2.99 4.54
N GLN A 72 -23.68 -2.19 4.25
CA GLN A 72 -22.75 -2.48 3.16
C GLN A 72 -22.07 -3.78 3.55
N SER A 73 -22.34 -4.84 2.79
CA SER A 73 -21.53 -6.05 2.80
C SER A 73 -20.08 -5.60 2.65
N THR A 74 -19.34 -5.60 3.76
CA THR A 74 -17.94 -5.21 3.78
C THR A 74 -17.19 -6.30 3.05
N ARG A 75 -17.03 -6.13 1.74
CA ARG A 75 -16.19 -7.03 0.95
C ARG A 75 -14.81 -7.01 1.60
N SER A 76 -14.32 -8.18 1.99
CA SER A 76 -12.97 -8.34 2.53
C SER A 76 -11.97 -7.67 1.59
N THR A 77 -11.22 -6.71 2.10
CA THR A 77 -10.10 -6.12 1.39
C THR A 77 -8.91 -7.07 1.46
N TRP A 78 -8.09 -7.09 0.42
CA TRP A 78 -6.91 -7.95 0.36
C TRP A 78 -5.71 -7.08 0.05
N LEU A 79 -4.65 -7.23 0.83
CA LEU A 79 -3.33 -6.73 0.45
C LEU A 79 -2.97 -7.29 -0.92
N ASP A 80 -2.52 -6.43 -1.83
CA ASP A 80 -1.95 -6.90 -3.09
C ASP A 80 -0.67 -7.69 -2.81
N LYS A 81 0.21 -7.13 -1.96
CA LYS A 81 1.39 -7.78 -1.39
C LYS A 81 1.52 -7.43 0.09
N GLY A 82 1.55 -8.46 0.93
CA GLY A 82 1.66 -8.34 2.38
C GLY A 82 2.71 -9.28 2.94
N LEU A 83 3.53 -8.77 3.85
CA LEU A 83 4.47 -9.55 4.66
C LEU A 83 4.20 -9.28 6.13
N LEU A 84 3.65 -10.27 6.84
CA LEU A 84 3.29 -10.15 8.24
C LEU A 84 4.26 -11.01 9.06
N LEU A 85 5.02 -10.36 9.95
CA LEU A 85 6.11 -10.96 10.71
C LEU A 85 5.87 -10.84 12.20
N SER A 86 6.39 -11.80 12.97
CA SER A 86 6.49 -11.66 14.42
C SER A 86 7.61 -10.70 14.81
N SER A 87 8.83 -10.96 14.32
CA SER A 87 10.04 -10.19 14.64
C SER A 87 10.75 -9.73 13.37
N PHE A 88 11.34 -8.53 13.39
CA PHE A 88 12.19 -8.08 12.26
C PHE A 88 13.52 -8.84 12.20
N THR A 89 14.15 -9.06 13.36
CA THR A 89 15.50 -9.64 13.43
C THR A 89 15.49 -11.08 12.94
N ASP A 90 14.49 -11.83 13.39
CA ASP A 90 14.35 -13.26 13.10
C ASP A 90 13.54 -13.49 11.82
N GLY A 91 12.63 -12.56 11.50
CA GLY A 91 11.76 -12.62 10.32
C GLY A 91 12.43 -12.17 9.02
N LEU A 92 12.84 -10.90 8.96
CA LEU A 92 13.27 -10.27 7.70
C LEU A 92 14.80 -10.23 7.54
N LYS A 93 15.53 -9.87 8.61
CA LYS A 93 16.98 -9.60 8.49
C LYS A 93 17.82 -10.84 8.19
N THR A 94 17.41 -11.99 8.73
CA THR A 94 18.19 -13.23 8.71
C THR A 94 17.68 -14.24 7.68
N ASN A 95 16.53 -13.98 7.05
CA ASN A 95 15.91 -14.94 6.15
C ASN A 95 16.03 -14.55 4.67
N PRO A 96 16.81 -15.28 3.86
CA PRO A 96 16.99 -14.96 2.45
C PRO A 96 15.72 -15.19 1.61
N ILE A 97 14.84 -16.13 1.98
CA ILE A 97 13.61 -16.42 1.24
C ILE A 97 12.64 -15.24 1.33
N VAL A 98 12.46 -14.70 2.54
CA VAL A 98 11.61 -13.53 2.78
C VAL A 98 12.20 -12.28 2.16
N VAL A 99 13.53 -12.11 2.19
CA VAL A 99 14.20 -11.02 1.48
C VAL A 99 13.99 -11.14 -0.02
N ASP A 100 14.17 -12.33 -0.59
CA ASP A 100 13.95 -12.59 -2.02
C ASP A 100 12.49 -12.31 -2.43
N TRP A 101 11.53 -12.77 -1.61
CA TRP A 101 10.11 -12.46 -1.80
C TRP A 101 9.85 -10.94 -1.73
N LEU A 102 10.41 -10.25 -0.75
CA LEU A 102 10.25 -8.80 -0.59
C LEU A 102 10.80 -8.07 -1.81
N MET A 103 12.01 -8.42 -2.26
CA MET A 103 12.62 -7.82 -3.45
C MET A 103 11.76 -8.10 -4.69
N SER A 104 11.24 -9.32 -4.86
CA SER A 104 10.31 -9.65 -5.95
C SER A 104 9.05 -8.80 -5.92
N ALA A 105 8.44 -8.61 -4.75
CA ALA A 105 7.25 -7.77 -4.58
C ALA A 105 7.54 -6.28 -4.86
N LEU A 106 8.71 -5.77 -4.47
CA LEU A 106 9.11 -4.39 -4.74
C LEU A 106 9.38 -4.15 -6.24
N VAL A 107 10.03 -5.10 -6.92
CA VAL A 107 10.21 -5.02 -8.38
C VAL A 107 8.87 -5.07 -9.10
N GLU A 108 7.91 -5.88 -8.62
CA GLU A 108 6.55 -5.88 -9.18
C GLU A 108 5.87 -4.53 -8.96
N SER A 109 6.05 -3.90 -7.80
CA SER A 109 5.53 -2.55 -7.51
C SER A 109 6.09 -1.49 -8.48
N LEU A 110 7.40 -1.54 -8.78
CA LEU A 110 8.03 -0.67 -9.79
C LEU A 110 7.42 -0.87 -11.19
N TRP A 111 7.20 -2.11 -11.61
CA TRP A 111 6.54 -2.39 -12.89
C TRP A 111 5.09 -1.91 -12.94
N LYS A 112 4.34 -2.03 -11.84
CA LYS A 112 2.97 -1.50 -11.74
C LYS A 112 2.94 0.02 -11.80
N GLU A 113 3.92 0.70 -11.20
CA GLU A 113 4.07 2.15 -11.38
C GLU A 113 4.25 2.50 -12.87
N GLU A 114 5.16 1.83 -13.58
CA GLU A 114 5.38 2.07 -15.01
C GLU A 114 4.15 1.76 -15.86
N GLN A 115 3.45 0.67 -15.56
CA GLN A 115 2.19 0.33 -16.24
C GLN A 115 1.18 1.47 -16.09
N ALA A 116 1.03 2.00 -14.87
CA ALA A 116 0.07 3.05 -14.61
C ALA A 116 0.48 4.41 -15.20
N GLN A 117 1.78 4.73 -15.23
CA GLN A 117 2.29 5.89 -15.95
C GLN A 117 2.00 5.78 -17.46
N ALA A 118 2.20 4.59 -18.06
CA ALA A 118 1.86 4.34 -19.45
C ALA A 118 0.34 4.45 -19.71
N GLN A 119 -0.51 3.94 -18.82
CA GLN A 119 -1.97 4.09 -18.91
C GLN A 119 -2.40 5.56 -18.83
N LEU A 120 -1.79 6.34 -17.94
CA LEU A 120 -2.07 7.77 -17.82
C LEU A 120 -1.66 8.52 -19.09
N ALA A 121 -0.45 8.29 -19.59
CA ALA A 121 0.04 8.89 -20.82
C ALA A 121 -0.83 8.51 -22.05
N LEU A 122 -1.29 7.26 -22.11
CA LEU A 122 -2.22 6.79 -23.13
C LEU A 122 -3.57 7.50 -23.05
N LYS A 123 -4.12 7.66 -21.83
CA LYS A 123 -5.37 8.40 -21.58
C LYS A 123 -5.23 9.87 -22.00
N GLU A 124 -4.14 10.53 -21.60
CA GLU A 124 -3.86 11.93 -21.96
C GLU A 124 -3.67 12.11 -23.47
N SER A 125 -2.95 11.20 -24.13
CA SER A 125 -2.77 11.19 -25.58
C SER A 125 -4.09 11.07 -26.33
N ASN A 126 -4.96 10.14 -25.90
CA ASN A 126 -6.28 9.95 -26.51
C ASN A 126 -7.18 11.19 -26.32
N LEU A 127 -7.09 11.88 -25.17
CA LEU A 127 -7.80 13.13 -24.93
C LEU A 127 -7.26 14.28 -25.80
N ALA A 128 -5.94 14.33 -26.02
CA ALA A 128 -5.30 15.37 -26.83
C ALA A 128 -5.61 15.23 -28.33
N SER A 129 -5.84 14.00 -28.82
CA SER A 129 -6.09 13.75 -30.25
C SER A 129 -7.22 12.72 -30.52
N PRO A 130 -8.51 13.07 -30.27
CA PRO A 130 -9.62 12.14 -30.39
C PRO A 130 -9.81 11.52 -31.79
N CYS A 131 -9.35 12.20 -32.84
CA CYS A 131 -9.52 11.75 -34.22
C CYS A 131 -8.40 10.81 -34.72
N ASN A 132 -7.21 10.83 -34.09
CA ASN A 132 -6.07 10.01 -34.53
C ASN A 132 -5.88 8.75 -33.68
N GLY A 133 -6.68 8.57 -32.62
CA GLY A 133 -6.50 7.50 -31.65
C GLY A 133 -5.35 7.77 -30.67
N PRO A 134 -5.07 6.82 -29.77
CA PRO A 134 -3.95 6.91 -28.84
C PRO A 134 -2.61 6.88 -29.57
N ASP A 135 -1.60 7.54 -28.99
CA ASP A 135 -0.22 7.45 -29.47
C ASP A 135 0.26 5.99 -29.42
N PRO A 136 0.71 5.40 -30.54
CA PRO A 136 1.17 4.01 -30.59
C PRO A 136 2.35 3.76 -29.65
N VAL A 137 3.17 4.76 -29.34
CA VAL A 137 4.30 4.60 -28.42
C VAL A 137 3.81 4.26 -27.01
N PHE A 138 2.80 4.96 -26.49
CA PHE A 138 2.25 4.66 -25.16
C PHE A 138 1.49 3.34 -25.14
N LEU A 139 0.88 2.96 -26.27
CA LEU A 139 0.22 1.66 -26.39
C LEU A 139 1.23 0.51 -26.35
N ASP A 140 2.31 0.60 -27.13
CA ASP A 140 3.40 -0.38 -27.13
C ASP A 140 4.05 -0.49 -25.74
N GLN A 141 4.23 0.66 -25.05
CA GLN A 141 4.75 0.68 -23.69
C GLN A 141 3.85 -0.02 -22.68
N LEU A 142 2.52 0.12 -22.83
CA LEU A 142 1.54 -0.57 -21.99
C LEU A 142 1.51 -2.07 -22.27
N GLU A 143 1.55 -2.48 -23.54
CA GLU A 143 1.63 -3.90 -23.90
C GLU A 143 2.92 -4.57 -23.42
N GLU A 144 4.03 -3.82 -23.42
CA GLU A 144 5.31 -4.28 -22.89
C GLU A 144 5.27 -4.47 -21.36
N THR A 145 4.71 -3.51 -20.61
CA THR A 145 4.60 -3.61 -19.15
C THR A 145 3.62 -4.70 -18.73
N ASP A 146 2.48 -4.85 -19.43
CA ASP A 146 1.53 -5.94 -19.22
C ASP A 146 2.22 -7.31 -19.39
N ARG A 147 2.97 -7.47 -20.48
CA ARG A 147 3.71 -8.71 -20.77
C ARG A 147 4.80 -8.99 -19.73
N ALA A 148 5.50 -7.95 -19.27
CA ALA A 148 6.50 -8.09 -18.23
C ALA A 148 5.85 -8.59 -16.93
N LEU A 149 4.77 -7.95 -16.47
CA LEU A 149 4.03 -8.34 -15.26
C LEU A 149 3.46 -9.77 -15.33
N GLU A 150 2.99 -10.21 -16.50
CA GLU A 150 2.55 -11.60 -16.71
C GLU A 150 3.71 -12.60 -16.53
N ASN A 151 4.88 -12.28 -17.07
CA ASN A 151 6.08 -13.12 -16.98
C ASN A 151 6.72 -13.15 -15.58
N MET A 152 6.47 -12.13 -14.75
CA MET A 152 7.04 -12.03 -13.40
C MET A 152 6.50 -13.09 -12.42
N ARG A 153 5.36 -13.72 -12.70
CA ARG A 153 4.68 -14.66 -11.78
C ARG A 153 5.56 -15.89 -11.49
N GLY A 154 6.35 -15.81 -10.42
CA GLY A 154 7.27 -16.87 -9.98
C GLY A 154 8.68 -16.79 -10.58
N GLY A 155 9.05 -15.65 -11.16
CA GLY A 155 10.39 -15.40 -11.70
C GLY A 155 11.39 -14.90 -10.65
N ASP A 156 12.67 -14.98 -11.01
CA ASP A 156 13.79 -14.38 -10.27
C ASP A 156 13.71 -12.85 -10.35
N TRP A 157 13.64 -12.18 -9.20
CA TRP A 157 13.49 -10.72 -9.13
C TRP A 157 14.68 -9.99 -9.77
N LYS A 158 15.88 -10.57 -9.76
CA LYS A 158 17.07 -9.96 -10.39
C LYS A 158 16.87 -9.88 -11.91
N LYS A 159 16.36 -10.94 -12.53
CA LYS A 159 16.04 -10.94 -13.97
C LYS A 159 14.94 -9.94 -14.31
N ASN A 160 13.92 -9.85 -13.46
CA ASN A 160 12.81 -8.92 -13.66
C ASN A 160 13.24 -7.46 -13.50
N LEU A 161 14.15 -7.18 -12.57
CA LEU A 161 14.76 -5.85 -12.39
C LEU A 161 15.72 -5.52 -13.54
N GLN A 162 16.45 -6.50 -14.06
CA GLN A 162 17.28 -6.30 -15.25
C GLN A 162 16.42 -5.91 -16.45
N LEU A 163 15.34 -6.66 -16.71
CA LEU A 163 14.38 -6.36 -17.77
C LEU A 163 13.80 -4.95 -17.60
N TYR A 164 13.45 -4.57 -16.37
CA TYR A 164 12.97 -3.23 -16.04
C TYR A 164 13.98 -2.15 -16.46
N CYS A 165 15.25 -2.35 -16.10
CA CYS A 165 16.32 -1.41 -16.44
C CYS A 165 16.55 -1.32 -17.95
N GLU A 166 16.52 -2.45 -18.67
CA GLU A 166 16.67 -2.49 -20.13
C GLU A 166 15.52 -1.75 -20.83
N THR A 167 14.27 -2.01 -20.44
CA THR A 167 13.09 -1.32 -20.96
C THR A 167 13.16 0.19 -20.70
N LYS A 168 13.54 0.61 -19.49
CA LYS A 168 13.71 2.04 -19.18
C LYS A 168 14.82 2.69 -20.00
N ARG A 169 15.97 2.03 -20.21
CA ARG A 169 17.05 2.57 -21.07
C ARG A 169 16.60 2.74 -22.51
N ALA A 170 15.89 1.75 -23.06
CA ALA A 170 15.36 1.81 -24.41
C ALA A 170 14.44 3.04 -24.62
N ARG A 171 13.70 3.45 -23.57
CA ARG A 171 12.81 4.62 -23.58
C ARG A 171 13.55 5.95 -23.40
N ASN A 172 14.51 6.02 -22.48
CA ASN A 172 15.19 7.26 -22.12
C ASN A 172 16.36 7.64 -23.06
N GLY A 173 16.79 6.71 -23.92
CA GLY A 173 17.97 6.87 -24.76
C GLY A 173 19.28 6.68 -23.97
N GLU A 174 20.38 6.44 -24.70
CA GLU A 174 21.68 6.06 -24.12
C GLU A 174 22.40 7.19 -23.35
N SER A 175 21.94 8.44 -23.46
CA SER A 175 22.72 9.60 -22.99
C SER A 175 22.58 9.92 -21.51
N ASN A 176 21.57 9.38 -20.81
CA ASN A 176 21.32 9.69 -19.40
C ASN A 176 21.52 8.44 -18.53
N PRO A 177 22.19 8.57 -17.36
CA PRO A 177 22.25 7.46 -16.41
C PRO A 177 20.84 7.07 -15.99
N LEU A 178 20.56 5.77 -15.98
CA LEU A 178 19.27 5.26 -15.56
C LEU A 178 19.14 5.39 -14.05
N SER A 179 18.08 6.04 -13.56
CA SER A 179 17.71 6.03 -12.14
C SER A 179 16.57 5.06 -11.87
N VAL A 180 16.69 4.29 -10.79
CA VAL A 180 15.64 3.45 -10.23
C VAL A 180 15.39 3.89 -8.80
N ASP A 181 14.21 4.46 -8.56
CA ASP A 181 13.88 5.12 -7.30
C ASP A 181 12.87 4.28 -6.51
N LEU A 182 13.27 3.84 -5.32
CA LEU A 182 12.41 3.11 -4.38
C LEU A 182 11.93 4.05 -3.28
N ARG A 183 10.61 4.26 -3.19
CA ARG A 183 9.98 5.08 -2.14
C ARG A 183 9.57 4.21 -0.94
N PHE A 184 10.14 4.52 0.22
CA PHE A 184 9.95 3.78 1.46
C PHE A 184 9.29 4.65 2.54
N LEU A 185 8.08 4.29 2.95
CA LEU A 185 7.36 4.89 4.06
C LEU A 185 7.51 4.03 5.32
N TYR A 186 8.18 4.58 6.33
CA TYR A 186 8.38 3.92 7.61
C TYR A 186 7.43 4.47 8.68
N ILE A 187 6.67 3.59 9.32
CA ILE A 187 5.70 3.94 10.38
C ILE A 187 6.19 3.30 11.69
N PRO A 188 6.80 4.09 12.60
CA PRO A 188 7.24 3.61 13.89
C PRO A 188 6.03 3.49 14.83
N THR A 189 6.00 2.42 15.61
CA THR A 189 4.91 2.14 16.57
C THR A 189 5.41 2.22 18.01
N ALA A 190 6.71 2.01 18.23
CA ALA A 190 7.33 2.12 19.54
C ALA A 190 7.30 3.57 20.08
N MET A 191 7.05 4.59 19.27
CA MET A 191 7.15 6.02 19.67
C MET A 191 6.08 6.53 20.64
N TYR A 192 5.15 5.66 20.99
CA TYR A 192 3.78 6.05 21.25
C TYR A 192 3.28 5.71 22.65
N ALA A 193 3.49 4.47 23.07
CA ALA A 193 3.15 4.05 24.43
C ALA A 193 4.27 4.48 25.39
N LEU A 194 3.99 5.50 26.19
CA LEU A 194 4.78 5.80 27.38
C LEU A 194 4.52 4.71 28.40
N ARG A 195 5.59 4.19 29.00
CA ARG A 195 5.51 3.26 30.12
C ARG A 195 5.25 4.05 31.40
N PRO A 196 4.04 4.00 31.99
CA PRO A 196 3.74 4.75 33.22
C PRO A 196 4.64 4.31 34.39
N GLU A 197 5.07 3.06 34.40
CA GLU A 197 5.96 2.46 35.40
C GLU A 197 7.44 2.84 35.20
N SER A 198 7.81 3.46 34.09
CA SER A 198 9.20 3.84 33.84
C SER A 198 9.63 5.04 34.68
N THR A 199 10.79 4.94 35.31
CA THR A 199 11.44 6.06 36.00
C THR A 199 11.97 7.14 35.04
N SER A 200 11.96 6.87 33.73
CA SER A 200 12.39 7.83 32.71
C SER A 200 11.27 8.83 32.40
N THR A 201 11.61 10.11 32.29
CA THR A 201 10.64 11.14 31.89
C THR A 201 10.03 10.80 30.52
N PRO A 202 8.77 11.20 30.27
CA PRO A 202 8.11 11.00 28.98
C PRO A 202 8.96 11.43 27.77
N GLY A 203 9.64 12.57 27.87
CA GLY A 203 10.53 13.07 26.81
C GLY A 203 11.71 12.12 26.54
N LYS A 204 12.32 11.53 27.58
CA LYS A 204 13.43 10.57 27.43
C LYS A 204 12.96 9.26 26.82
N GLN A 205 11.78 8.78 27.20
CA GLN A 205 11.16 7.59 26.60
C GLN A 205 10.91 7.80 25.11
N ARG A 206 10.24 8.91 24.73
CA ARG A 206 10.02 9.27 23.32
C ARG A 206 11.34 9.42 22.54
N GLY A 207 12.36 10.03 23.15
CA GLY A 207 13.69 10.17 22.55
C GLY A 207 14.35 8.83 22.24
N ARG A 208 14.28 7.86 23.16
CA ARG A 208 14.78 6.50 22.94
C ARG A 208 13.99 5.78 21.85
N ASN A 209 12.66 5.83 21.92
CA ASN A 209 11.80 5.15 20.95
C ASN A 209 12.00 5.71 19.53
N ARG A 210 12.24 7.03 19.39
CA ARG A 210 12.63 7.65 18.11
C ARG A 210 13.99 7.16 17.62
N ALA A 211 14.97 7.04 18.51
CA ALA A 211 16.30 6.53 18.15
C ALA A 211 16.24 5.06 17.71
N ASP A 212 15.45 4.24 18.40
CA ASP A 212 15.24 2.83 18.05
C ASP A 212 14.48 2.67 16.73
N GLY A 213 13.44 3.48 16.50
CA GLY A 213 12.74 3.54 15.22
C GLY A 213 13.67 3.94 14.07
N LYS A 214 14.47 5.00 14.25
CA LYS A 214 15.48 5.41 13.26
C LYS A 214 16.50 4.30 13.00
N LYS A 215 17.01 3.65 14.05
CA LYS A 215 17.94 2.53 13.90
C LYS A 215 17.32 1.41 13.08
N ARG A 216 16.07 1.04 13.37
CA ARG A 216 15.36 -0.03 12.64
C ARG A 216 15.13 0.33 11.18
N ARG A 217 14.67 1.54 10.90
CA ARG A 217 14.53 2.06 9.54
C ARG A 217 15.83 1.96 8.76
N ASN A 218 16.93 2.42 9.37
CA ASN A 218 18.25 2.39 8.71
C ASN A 218 18.76 0.96 8.50
N GLU A 219 18.42 0.00 9.38
CA GLU A 219 18.71 -1.42 9.16
C GLU A 219 17.94 -2.00 7.96
N ILE A 220 16.67 -1.63 7.78
CA ILE A 220 15.85 -2.02 6.62
C ILE A 220 16.43 -1.41 5.34
N MET A 221 16.72 -0.10 5.35
CA MET A 221 17.33 0.58 4.21
C MET A 221 18.67 -0.06 3.83
N GLY A 222 19.52 -0.36 4.81
CA GLY A 222 20.81 -1.03 4.57
C GLY A 222 20.67 -2.47 4.05
N LEU A 223 19.56 -3.16 4.36
CA LEU A 223 19.25 -4.46 3.79
C LEU A 223 18.87 -4.33 2.31
N LEU A 224 17.93 -3.43 1.98
CA LEU A 224 17.48 -3.18 0.61
C LEU A 224 18.63 -2.68 -0.27
N GLN A 225 19.41 -1.73 0.23
CA GLN A 225 20.58 -1.18 -0.45
C GLN A 225 21.59 -2.28 -0.80
N ARG A 226 21.88 -3.19 0.13
CA ARG A 226 22.80 -4.30 -0.12
C ARG A 226 22.30 -5.22 -1.24
N GLN A 227 21.00 -5.50 -1.31
CA GLN A 227 20.43 -6.32 -2.38
C GLN A 227 20.57 -5.65 -3.75
N LEU A 228 20.33 -4.33 -3.81
CA LEU A 228 20.48 -3.55 -5.04
C LEU A 228 21.95 -3.42 -5.46
N GLU A 229 22.89 -3.24 -4.52
CA GLU A 229 24.33 -3.20 -4.79
C GLU A 229 24.87 -4.55 -5.28
N GLU A 230 24.44 -5.66 -4.67
CA GLU A 230 24.78 -7.01 -5.11
C GLU A 230 24.27 -7.26 -6.54
N PHE A 231 23.04 -6.83 -6.83
CA PHE A 231 22.49 -6.89 -8.18
C PHE A 231 23.28 -6.04 -9.18
N ALA A 232 23.58 -4.78 -8.83
CA ALA A 232 24.37 -3.88 -9.68
C ALA A 232 25.76 -4.43 -9.98
N SER A 233 26.38 -5.11 -9.00
CA SER A 233 27.72 -5.69 -9.13
C SER A 233 27.75 -7.00 -9.92
N SER A 234 26.63 -7.73 -10.00
CA SER A 234 26.57 -9.07 -10.61
C SER A 234 26.10 -9.09 -12.05
N SER A 235 25.46 -8.03 -12.54
CA SER A 235 24.91 -7.97 -13.90
C SER A 235 25.78 -7.12 -14.84
N GLU A 236 26.27 -7.74 -15.91
CA GLU A 236 26.92 -7.02 -17.01
C GLU A 236 25.96 -5.95 -17.56
N GLY A 237 26.41 -4.69 -17.64
CA GLY A 237 25.60 -3.57 -18.12
C GLY A 237 24.79 -2.80 -17.06
N ASN A 238 24.80 -3.21 -15.79
CA ASN A 238 24.09 -2.48 -14.71
C ASN A 238 24.98 -1.55 -13.87
N ALA A 239 26.28 -1.45 -14.19
CA ALA A 239 27.21 -0.55 -13.49
C ALA A 239 26.79 0.93 -13.58
N ASP A 240 26.06 1.31 -14.64
CA ASP A 240 25.61 2.68 -14.90
C ASP A 240 24.18 2.97 -14.36
N VAL A 241 23.58 2.02 -13.63
CA VAL A 241 22.27 2.23 -13.00
C VAL A 241 22.43 2.81 -11.61
N LEU A 242 21.82 3.95 -11.41
CA LEU A 242 21.69 4.62 -10.12
C LEU A 242 20.47 4.07 -9.40
N TYR A 243 20.69 3.33 -8.32
CA TYR A 243 19.61 2.90 -7.44
C TYR A 243 19.51 3.89 -6.29
N SER A 244 18.31 4.42 -6.05
CA SER A 244 18.03 5.30 -4.93
C SER A 244 16.92 4.73 -4.04
N ILE A 245 17.09 4.82 -2.73
CA ILE A 245 16.07 4.51 -1.74
C ILE A 245 15.73 5.79 -1.01
N ARG A 246 14.58 6.36 -1.33
CA ARG A 246 14.04 7.58 -0.71
C ARG A 246 13.14 7.16 0.43
N THR A 247 13.46 7.59 1.64
CA THR A 247 12.75 7.15 2.84
C THR A 247 12.21 8.33 3.63
N VAL A 248 10.99 8.19 4.13
CA VAL A 248 10.43 9.10 5.13
C VAL A 248 9.87 8.33 6.32
N THR A 249 9.95 8.94 7.50
CA THR A 249 9.30 8.44 8.71
C THR A 249 7.98 9.18 8.91
N MET A 250 6.86 8.48 8.98
CA MET A 250 5.55 9.08 9.26
C MET A 250 5.07 8.70 10.65
N ASP A 251 4.71 9.70 11.42
CA ASP A 251 4.20 9.57 12.79
C ASP A 251 2.67 9.69 12.76
N PHE A 252 1.95 8.62 13.13
CA PHE A 252 0.49 8.61 13.11
C PHE A 252 -0.15 9.42 14.25
N ASP A 253 0.56 9.67 15.35
CA ASP A 253 0.01 10.42 16.48
C ASP A 253 -0.11 11.92 16.17
N ASP A 254 0.90 12.49 15.50
CA ASP A 254 0.96 13.91 15.16
C ASP A 254 0.86 14.20 13.64
N CYS A 255 0.64 13.17 12.83
CA CYS A 255 0.50 13.22 11.37
C CYS A 255 1.72 13.79 10.62
N SER A 256 2.86 13.93 11.28
CA SER A 256 4.05 14.56 10.68
C SER A 256 4.90 13.58 9.90
N VAL A 257 5.54 14.11 8.86
CA VAL A 257 6.61 13.44 8.12
C VAL A 257 7.93 13.96 8.63
N LYS A 258 8.85 13.05 8.93
CA LYS A 258 10.13 13.36 9.57
C LYS A 258 11.26 12.60 8.86
N GLN A 259 12.47 13.13 9.01
CA GLN A 259 13.72 12.45 8.67
C GLN A 259 13.77 11.94 7.21
N PRO A 260 13.56 12.81 6.20
CA PRO A 260 13.83 12.44 4.82
C PRO A 260 15.27 11.96 4.71
N GLU A 261 15.47 10.84 4.01
CA GLU A 261 16.78 10.25 3.78
C GLU A 261 16.82 9.65 2.37
N ILE A 262 17.89 9.91 1.63
CA ILE A 262 18.17 9.28 0.34
C ILE A 262 19.43 8.47 0.51
N VAL A 263 19.36 7.17 0.23
CA VAL A 263 20.53 6.31 0.12
C VAL A 263 20.66 5.92 -1.33
N THR A 264 21.85 6.11 -1.92
CA THR A 264 22.11 5.70 -3.30
C THR A 264 23.41 4.92 -3.39
N ASN A 265 23.57 4.14 -4.46
CA ASN A 265 24.82 3.44 -4.77
C ASN A 265 25.92 4.36 -5.35
N SER A 266 25.66 5.66 -5.52
CA SER A 266 26.63 6.64 -6.05
C SER A 266 26.83 7.82 -5.09
N ASN A 267 28.05 8.33 -4.98
CA ASN A 267 28.34 9.52 -4.17
C ASN A 267 27.98 10.85 -4.86
N SER A 268 27.38 10.83 -6.06
CA SER A 268 27.38 11.99 -6.98
C SER A 268 26.05 12.75 -7.13
N LEU A 269 25.07 12.58 -6.23
CA LEU A 269 23.78 13.28 -6.36
C LEU A 269 23.75 14.56 -5.54
N SER A 270 23.37 15.66 -6.20
CA SER A 270 22.94 16.88 -5.52
C SER A 270 21.57 16.62 -4.89
N GLU A 271 21.50 16.77 -3.56
CA GLU A 271 20.23 16.76 -2.81
C GLU A 271 19.33 17.90 -3.33
N THR A 272 18.33 17.57 -4.14
CA THR A 272 17.20 18.47 -4.36
C THR A 272 16.13 18.09 -3.35
N ASP A 273 15.97 18.91 -2.31
CA ASP A 273 15.01 18.74 -1.21
C ASP A 273 13.53 18.76 -1.67
N ASP A 274 13.25 19.14 -2.92
CA ASP A 274 11.89 19.48 -3.40
C ASP A 274 10.93 18.29 -3.58
N GLU A 275 11.33 17.06 -3.27
CA GLU A 275 10.56 15.86 -3.65
C GLU A 275 10.01 15.03 -2.47
N PHE A 276 10.18 15.49 -1.22
CA PHE A 276 9.65 14.80 -0.05
C PHE A 276 8.27 15.30 0.38
N PRO A 277 7.35 14.41 0.80
CA PRO A 277 6.04 14.81 1.28
C PRO A 277 6.14 15.61 2.59
N GLU A 278 5.34 16.67 2.72
CA GLU A 278 5.32 17.52 3.92
C GLU A 278 4.38 16.98 5.02
N THR A 279 3.35 16.22 4.60
CA THR A 279 2.29 15.71 5.50
C THR A 279 2.11 14.20 5.36
N GLY A 280 1.64 13.52 6.40
CA GLY A 280 1.43 12.07 6.35
C GLY A 280 0.43 11.64 5.26
N LYS A 281 -0.62 12.44 5.01
CA LYS A 281 -1.59 12.17 3.93
C LYS A 281 -0.95 12.28 2.55
N GLN A 282 -0.07 13.27 2.33
CA GLN A 282 0.71 13.35 1.10
C GLN A 282 1.67 12.16 0.98
N ALA A 283 2.32 11.75 2.08
CA ALA A 283 3.25 10.62 2.08
C ALA A 283 2.60 9.28 1.71
N ILE A 284 1.33 9.06 2.08
CA ILE A 284 0.60 7.86 1.68
C ILE A 284 -0.04 8.01 0.29
N ARG A 285 -0.79 9.09 0.04
CA ARG A 285 -1.65 9.21 -1.15
C ARG A 285 -0.93 9.72 -2.39
N GLN A 286 -0.06 10.73 -2.24
CA GLN A 286 0.53 11.46 -3.37
C GLN A 286 1.95 10.98 -3.66
N TRP A 287 2.72 10.71 -2.61
CA TRP A 287 4.08 10.22 -2.73
C TRP A 287 4.13 8.75 -3.18
N GLN A 288 3.03 7.99 -3.01
CA GLN A 288 2.85 6.63 -3.53
C GLN A 288 4.05 5.73 -3.22
N PRO A 289 4.25 5.37 -1.94
CA PRO A 289 5.39 4.55 -1.55
C PRO A 289 5.32 3.18 -2.22
N HIS A 290 6.47 2.63 -2.63
CA HIS A 290 6.57 1.23 -3.06
C HIS A 290 6.54 0.27 -1.87
N PHE A 291 6.99 0.77 -0.71
CA PHE A 291 7.11 -0.01 0.51
C PHE A 291 6.54 0.75 1.71
N ILE A 292 5.59 0.15 2.43
CA ILE A 292 5.09 0.64 3.70
C ILE A 292 5.45 -0.36 4.80
N TYR A 293 6.25 0.07 5.78
CA TYR A 293 6.64 -0.76 6.91
C TYR A 293 6.00 -0.24 8.20
N VAL A 294 5.18 -1.07 8.85
CA VAL A 294 4.54 -0.78 10.13
C VAL A 294 5.23 -1.58 11.23
N GLN A 295 5.91 -0.87 12.13
CA GLN A 295 6.73 -1.48 13.18
C GLN A 295 5.88 -2.18 14.26
N GLY A 296 6.50 -3.08 15.02
CA GLY A 296 5.99 -3.52 16.32
C GLY A 296 6.01 -2.42 17.39
N GLY A 297 5.18 -2.56 18.41
CA GLY A 297 5.00 -1.60 19.49
C GLY A 297 3.77 -1.95 20.32
N ASN A 298 3.13 -0.96 20.93
CA ASN A 298 1.86 -1.17 21.59
C ASN A 298 0.72 -1.19 20.56
N THR A 299 0.05 -2.32 20.42
CA THR A 299 -0.97 -2.56 19.39
C THR A 299 -2.20 -1.65 19.56
N PHE A 300 -2.64 -1.45 20.80
CA PHE A 300 -3.82 -0.62 21.12
C PHE A 300 -3.59 0.85 20.79
N TRP A 301 -2.42 1.39 21.15
CA TRP A 301 -2.09 2.76 20.79
C TRP A 301 -1.92 2.94 19.28
N LEU A 302 -1.30 1.97 18.58
CA LEU A 302 -1.22 2.01 17.11
C LEU A 302 -2.60 2.21 16.49
N HIS A 303 -3.57 1.38 16.90
CA HIS A 303 -4.95 1.48 16.46
C HIS A 303 -5.59 2.83 16.85
N TYR A 304 -5.38 3.30 18.07
CA TYR A 304 -5.87 4.62 18.49
C TYR A 304 -5.36 5.75 17.58
N CYS A 305 -4.08 5.75 17.21
CA CYS A 305 -3.53 6.72 16.27
C CYS A 305 -4.11 6.57 14.86
N MET A 306 -4.34 5.35 14.39
CA MET A 306 -5.00 5.07 13.12
C MET A 306 -6.38 5.73 13.05
N GLU A 307 -7.20 5.52 14.07
CA GLU A 307 -8.55 6.11 14.19
C GLU A 307 -8.50 7.62 14.33
N LYS A 308 -7.65 8.14 15.21
CA LYS A 308 -7.50 9.57 15.48
C LYS A 308 -7.16 10.37 14.21
N GLY A 309 -6.34 9.80 13.33
CA GLY A 309 -5.92 10.44 12.08
C GLY A 309 -6.69 9.99 10.83
N ASP A 310 -7.73 9.17 10.97
CA ASP A 310 -8.50 8.60 9.86
C ASP A 310 -7.60 7.95 8.79
N TRP A 311 -6.68 7.09 9.24
CA TRP A 311 -5.64 6.47 8.39
C TRP A 311 -6.06 5.15 7.76
N THR A 312 -7.14 4.54 8.27
CA THR A 312 -7.60 3.21 7.84
C THR A 312 -7.83 3.15 6.34
N LYS A 313 -8.62 4.08 5.80
CA LYS A 313 -8.88 4.13 4.36
C LYS A 313 -7.61 4.40 3.55
N ASP A 314 -6.74 5.28 4.02
CA ASP A 314 -5.52 5.64 3.29
C ASP A 314 -4.54 4.48 3.17
N LEU A 315 -4.39 3.72 4.24
CA LEU A 315 -3.50 2.57 4.26
C LEU A 315 -4.08 1.40 3.43
N ILE A 316 -5.41 1.21 3.47
CA ILE A 316 -6.10 0.25 2.61
C ILE A 316 -5.94 0.63 1.14
N ASP A 317 -6.26 1.87 0.77
CA ASP A 317 -6.17 2.36 -0.62
C ASP A 317 -4.72 2.30 -1.14
N ALA A 318 -3.72 2.52 -0.28
CA ALA A 318 -2.32 2.44 -0.66
C ALA A 318 -1.80 1.01 -0.84
N CYS A 319 -2.32 0.02 -0.12
CA CYS A 319 -1.76 -1.35 -0.10
C CYS A 319 -2.66 -2.43 -0.73
N CYS A 320 -3.94 -2.15 -0.93
CA CYS A 320 -4.91 -3.11 -1.44
C CYS A 320 -5.22 -2.84 -2.90
N TYR A 321 -5.43 -3.90 -3.66
CA TYR A 321 -5.92 -3.80 -5.03
C TYR A 321 -7.46 -3.83 -5.03
N ASN A 322 -8.10 -2.77 -5.54
CA ASN A 322 -9.56 -2.72 -5.69
C ASN A 322 -9.98 -2.69 -7.17
N PRO A 323 -10.28 -3.85 -7.79
CA PRO A 323 -10.65 -3.91 -9.20
C PRO A 323 -12.02 -3.28 -9.53
N ASN A 324 -12.82 -2.92 -8.51
CA ASN A 324 -14.19 -2.46 -8.70
C ASN A 324 -14.38 -0.97 -8.39
N ASN A 325 -13.32 -0.24 -8.07
CA ASN A 325 -13.47 1.19 -7.81
C ASN A 325 -13.29 1.97 -9.10
N ASP A 326 -14.40 2.27 -9.76
CA ASP A 326 -14.41 3.15 -10.95
C ASP A 326 -14.16 4.63 -10.57
N ASN A 327 -13.86 4.94 -9.31
CA ASN A 327 -13.64 6.31 -8.85
C ASN A 327 -12.20 6.76 -9.12
N GLU A 328 -12.07 7.87 -9.84
CA GLU A 328 -10.82 8.48 -10.37
C GLU A 328 -9.70 8.85 -9.36
N ILE A 329 -9.85 8.55 -8.06
CA ILE A 329 -8.88 8.94 -7.02
C ILE A 329 -8.32 7.69 -6.31
N GLU A 330 -7.69 6.79 -7.05
CA GLU A 330 -6.96 5.67 -6.47
C GLU A 330 -5.48 5.71 -6.84
N SER A 331 -4.67 5.14 -5.94
CA SER A 331 -3.25 4.95 -6.22
C SER A 331 -3.11 4.07 -7.46
N PRO A 332 -2.31 4.48 -8.45
CA PRO A 332 -2.12 3.75 -9.71
C PRO A 332 -1.59 2.32 -9.50
N PHE A 333 -0.92 2.08 -8.37
CA PHE A 333 -0.41 0.79 -7.96
C PHE A 333 -0.48 0.65 -6.44
N SER A 334 -0.39 -0.58 -5.95
CA SER A 334 -0.38 -0.90 -4.53
C SER A 334 1.05 -1.01 -3.98
N ALA A 335 1.27 -0.42 -2.81
CA ALA A 335 2.49 -0.54 -2.04
C ALA A 335 2.60 -1.92 -1.38
N VAL A 336 3.81 -2.43 -1.24
CA VAL A 336 4.07 -3.63 -0.44
C VAL A 336 3.90 -3.27 1.04
N TYR A 337 2.99 -3.95 1.72
CA TYR A 337 2.78 -3.80 3.16
C TYR A 337 3.67 -4.77 3.93
N CYS A 338 4.47 -4.28 4.88
CA CYS A 338 5.17 -5.11 5.84
C CYS A 338 4.79 -4.73 7.28
N GLY A 339 4.04 -5.61 7.95
CA GLY A 339 3.61 -5.44 9.32
C GLY A 339 4.42 -6.32 10.25
N VAL A 340 4.98 -5.74 11.32
CA VAL A 340 5.74 -6.51 12.32
C VAL A 340 5.03 -6.43 13.67
N SER A 341 4.80 -7.58 14.30
CA SER A 341 4.16 -7.68 15.62
C SER A 341 2.83 -6.91 15.67
N ALA A 342 2.75 -5.78 16.38
CA ALA A 342 1.59 -4.87 16.35
C ALA A 342 1.11 -4.50 14.94
N GLY A 343 2.01 -4.26 13.98
CA GLY A 343 1.64 -4.01 12.59
C GLY A 343 1.02 -5.23 11.89
N ALA A 344 1.48 -6.44 12.25
CA ALA A 344 0.90 -7.68 11.75
C ALA A 344 -0.51 -7.92 12.32
N ILE A 345 -0.72 -7.63 13.62
CA ILE A 345 -2.04 -7.69 14.25
C ILE A 345 -2.99 -6.67 13.61
N LEU A 346 -2.55 -5.43 13.40
CA LEU A 346 -3.34 -4.38 12.77
C LEU A 346 -3.84 -4.79 11.37
N ALA A 347 -3.04 -5.50 10.58
CA ALA A 347 -3.44 -5.97 9.25
C ALA A 347 -4.55 -7.04 9.26
N GLY A 348 -4.73 -7.73 10.39
CA GLY A 348 -5.72 -8.80 10.55
C GLY A 348 -7.16 -8.30 10.70
N GLU A 349 -8.08 -9.25 10.86
CA GLU A 349 -9.52 -8.96 11.04
C GLU A 349 -9.83 -8.34 12.40
N SER A 350 -9.19 -8.84 13.47
CA SER A 350 -9.46 -8.44 14.85
C SER A 350 -8.20 -8.01 15.59
N MET A 351 -8.34 -6.97 16.41
CA MET A 351 -7.30 -6.51 17.34
C MET A 351 -7.23 -7.37 18.61
N GLN A 352 -8.19 -8.28 18.81
CA GLN A 352 -8.32 -9.04 20.05
C GLN A 352 -7.13 -9.98 20.31
N THR A 353 -6.41 -10.41 19.27
CA THR A 353 -5.20 -11.24 19.43
C THR A 353 -4.09 -10.56 20.23
N ALA A 354 -4.08 -9.21 20.30
CA ALA A 354 -3.20 -8.44 21.16
C ALA A 354 -3.50 -8.62 22.66
N CYS A 355 -4.75 -8.97 23.01
CA CYS A 355 -5.18 -9.13 24.40
C CYS A 355 -4.68 -10.44 25.03
N TRP A 356 -4.32 -11.44 24.23
CA TRP A 356 -4.17 -12.80 24.73
C TRP A 356 -2.89 -13.04 25.53
N LYS A 357 -1.81 -12.32 25.19
CA LYS A 357 -0.53 -12.39 25.90
C LYS A 357 -0.37 -11.34 26.98
N GLU A 358 -1.27 -10.35 27.00
CA GLU A 358 -1.20 -9.18 27.88
C GLU A 358 0.12 -8.40 27.80
N TRP A 359 0.83 -8.50 26.67
CA TRP A 359 2.07 -7.74 26.42
C TRP A 359 1.78 -6.28 26.06
N ASP A 360 0.63 -6.05 25.42
CA ASP A 360 0.13 -4.73 25.07
C ASP A 360 -0.71 -4.18 26.23
N ASN A 361 -0.37 -3.02 26.77
CA ASN A 361 -1.14 -2.36 27.82
C ASN A 361 -2.27 -1.50 27.21
N PRO A 362 -3.58 -1.80 27.43
CA PRO A 362 -4.69 -1.00 26.91
C PRO A 362 -4.87 0.33 27.63
N SER A 363 -4.42 0.45 28.89
CA SER A 363 -4.59 1.68 29.69
C SER A 363 -3.84 2.91 29.16
N VAL A 364 -3.04 2.74 28.10
CA VAL A 364 -2.43 3.85 27.37
C VAL A 364 -3.43 4.58 26.46
N VAL A 365 -4.59 3.97 26.13
CA VAL A 365 -5.60 4.54 25.25
C VAL A 365 -6.75 5.17 26.05
N PRO A 366 -6.96 6.48 25.97
CA PRO A 366 -8.06 7.13 26.69
C PRO A 366 -9.44 6.62 26.24
N GLY A 367 -10.28 6.22 27.20
CA GLY A 367 -11.61 5.68 26.98
C GLY A 367 -11.68 4.22 26.53
N LYS A 368 -10.53 3.51 26.48
CA LYS A 368 -10.42 2.07 26.19
C LYS A 368 -9.33 1.41 27.02
N GLU A 369 -9.38 1.66 28.33
CA GLU A 369 -8.30 1.31 29.25
C GLU A 369 -8.26 -0.16 29.66
N THR A 370 -9.28 -0.96 29.35
CA THR A 370 -9.41 -2.37 29.73
C THR A 370 -9.35 -3.29 28.52
N TYR A 371 -8.99 -4.56 28.69
CA TYR A 371 -8.93 -5.51 27.57
C TYR A 371 -10.31 -5.79 26.96
N GLU A 372 -11.37 -5.69 27.77
CA GLU A 372 -12.75 -5.86 27.36
C GLU A 372 -13.16 -4.80 26.30
N ASP A 373 -12.61 -3.58 26.38
CA ASP A 373 -12.85 -2.51 25.41
C ASP A 373 -12.33 -2.84 23.99
N TRP A 374 -11.53 -3.89 23.86
CA TRP A 374 -10.87 -4.33 22.63
C TRP A 374 -11.41 -5.64 22.07
N ALA A 375 -12.38 -6.28 22.73
CA ALA A 375 -12.91 -7.59 22.32
C ALA A 375 -13.51 -7.58 20.90
N ASP A 376 -14.20 -6.50 20.53
CA ASP A 376 -14.91 -6.36 19.25
C ASP A 376 -14.25 -5.33 18.32
N VAL A 377 -13.02 -4.91 18.61
CA VAL A 377 -12.32 -3.92 17.79
C VAL A 377 -11.69 -4.60 16.58
N ARG A 378 -12.13 -4.18 15.40
CA ARG A 378 -11.60 -4.68 14.13
C ARG A 378 -10.21 -4.12 13.84
N GLY A 379 -9.37 -4.93 13.19
CA GLY A 379 -8.18 -4.43 12.50
C GLY A 379 -8.55 -3.84 11.14
N LEU A 380 -7.58 -3.81 10.24
CA LEU A 380 -7.77 -3.35 8.85
C LEU A 380 -8.54 -4.35 8.00
N ASP A 381 -8.56 -5.64 8.39
CA ASP A 381 -9.12 -6.73 7.59
C ASP A 381 -8.62 -6.73 6.14
N VAL A 382 -7.29 -6.67 6.00
CA VAL A 382 -6.59 -6.72 4.70
C VAL A 382 -5.86 -8.04 4.49
N ALA A 383 -5.83 -8.90 5.50
CA ALA A 383 -5.27 -10.24 5.46
C ALA A 383 -6.31 -11.31 5.11
N GLY A 384 -7.46 -10.94 4.53
CA GLY A 384 -8.47 -11.88 4.09
C GLY A 384 -9.23 -12.56 5.23
N ARG A 385 -9.70 -11.77 6.21
CA ARG A 385 -10.42 -12.26 7.40
C ARG A 385 -9.63 -13.21 8.27
N THR A 386 -8.31 -13.06 8.22
CA THR A 386 -7.38 -13.77 9.10
C THR A 386 -6.88 -12.79 10.15
N SER A 387 -7.15 -13.06 11.42
CA SER A 387 -6.53 -12.38 12.55
C SER A 387 -5.13 -12.95 12.79
N ILE A 388 -4.17 -12.11 13.13
CA ILE A 388 -2.77 -12.54 13.27
C ILE A 388 -2.38 -12.60 14.74
N PHE A 389 -1.76 -13.70 15.15
CA PHE A 389 -1.19 -13.89 16.49
C PHE A 389 0.33 -14.09 16.41
N PRO A 390 1.15 -13.02 16.54
CA PRO A 390 2.59 -13.10 16.38
C PRO A 390 3.29 -13.61 17.65
N HIS A 391 4.57 -13.97 17.52
CA HIS A 391 5.43 -14.50 18.59
C HIS A 391 4.86 -15.78 19.21
N MET A 392 4.32 -16.66 18.37
CA MET A 392 3.86 -17.97 18.79
C MET A 392 5.05 -18.79 19.32
N THR A 393 4.89 -19.32 20.53
CA THR A 393 5.80 -20.26 21.17
C THR A 393 4.96 -21.36 21.85
N GLU A 394 5.60 -22.43 22.31
CA GLU A 394 4.89 -23.55 22.94
C GLU A 394 4.07 -23.13 24.18
N GLU A 395 4.54 -22.14 24.95
CA GLU A 395 3.82 -21.62 26.12
C GLU A 395 2.48 -20.93 25.78
N TRP A 396 2.31 -20.45 24.54
CA TRP A 396 1.10 -19.76 24.10
C TRP A 396 0.12 -20.67 23.37
N GLN A 397 0.47 -21.94 23.13
CA GLN A 397 -0.34 -22.85 22.34
C GLN A 397 -1.74 -23.04 22.91
N ASP A 398 -1.84 -23.47 24.16
CA ASP A 398 -3.12 -23.71 24.83
C ASP A 398 -3.98 -22.43 24.89
N VAL A 399 -3.33 -21.27 25.07
CA VAL A 399 -4.02 -19.97 25.12
C VAL A 399 -4.58 -19.61 23.75
N ALA A 400 -3.78 -19.74 22.69
CA ALA A 400 -4.20 -19.41 21.33
C ALA A 400 -5.28 -20.35 20.82
N GLU A 401 -5.18 -21.66 21.07
CA GLU A 401 -6.19 -22.66 20.69
C GLU A 401 -7.53 -22.34 21.35
N ARG A 402 -7.55 -22.23 22.69
CA ARG A 402 -8.77 -21.90 23.45
C ARG A 402 -9.37 -20.55 23.02
N LYS A 403 -8.55 -19.52 22.84
CA LYS A 403 -9.05 -18.19 22.43
C LYS A 403 -9.57 -18.17 21.00
N THR A 404 -9.00 -18.99 20.12
CA THR A 404 -9.51 -19.17 18.75
C THR A 404 -10.86 -19.88 18.76
N GLU A 405 -11.04 -20.89 19.60
CA GLU A 405 -12.34 -21.56 19.80
C GLU A 405 -13.40 -20.58 20.34
N GLU A 406 -13.07 -19.80 21.38
CA GLU A 406 -13.96 -18.76 21.93
C GLU A 406 -14.42 -17.75 20.85
N LEU A 407 -13.51 -17.35 19.96
CA LEU A 407 -13.79 -16.45 18.82
C LEU A 407 -14.70 -17.09 17.76
N LEU A 408 -14.51 -18.37 17.48
CA LEU A 408 -15.34 -19.11 16.53
C LEU A 408 -16.76 -19.28 17.08
N GLU A 409 -16.89 -19.65 18.35
CA GLU A 409 -18.18 -19.78 19.03
C GLU A 409 -18.95 -18.46 19.08
N SER A 410 -18.28 -17.34 19.38
CA SER A 410 -18.92 -16.02 19.39
C SER A 410 -19.45 -15.63 18.01
N THR A 411 -18.70 -15.93 16.96
CA THR A 411 -19.08 -15.68 15.56
C THR A 411 -20.30 -16.52 15.15
N LEU A 412 -20.34 -17.80 15.53
CA LEU A 412 -21.47 -18.70 15.25
C LEU A 412 -22.74 -18.25 15.98
N ASN A 413 -22.61 -17.83 17.24
CA ASN A 413 -23.74 -17.36 18.04
C ASN A 413 -24.34 -16.03 17.55
N ALA A 414 -23.58 -15.23 16.79
CA ALA A 414 -24.06 -13.99 16.20
C ALA A 414 -25.08 -14.20 15.06
N GLY A 415 -25.30 -15.44 14.59
CA GLY A 415 -26.37 -15.79 13.66
C GLY A 415 -26.21 -15.25 12.23
N ASN A 416 -24.98 -14.91 11.83
CA ASN A 416 -24.67 -14.47 10.46
C ASN A 416 -24.33 -15.66 9.57
N ASP A 417 -25.36 -16.43 9.16
CA ASP A 417 -25.21 -17.61 8.29
C ASP A 417 -24.59 -17.31 6.91
N ASP A 418 -24.62 -16.05 6.47
CA ASP A 418 -24.13 -15.63 5.15
C ASP A 418 -22.59 -15.42 5.11
N ASP A 419 -21.92 -15.58 6.26
CA ASP A 419 -20.51 -15.23 6.44
C ASP A 419 -19.65 -16.41 6.93
N LEU A 420 -20.02 -17.63 6.52
CA LEU A 420 -19.38 -18.92 6.87
C LEU A 420 -17.90 -19.05 6.49
N LEU A 421 -17.27 -18.03 5.92
CA LEU A 421 -15.81 -17.90 5.97
C LEU A 421 -15.45 -17.50 7.40
N SER A 422 -15.30 -18.51 8.26
CA SER A 422 -14.97 -18.37 9.67
C SER A 422 -13.74 -17.49 9.84
N SER A 423 -13.86 -16.41 10.62
CA SER A 423 -12.71 -15.66 11.16
C SER A 423 -11.65 -16.65 11.60
N SER A 424 -10.51 -16.65 10.92
CA SER A 424 -9.41 -17.57 11.22
C SER A 424 -8.31 -16.84 11.97
N VAL A 425 -7.61 -17.54 12.86
CA VAL A 425 -6.46 -16.98 13.57
C VAL A 425 -5.21 -17.67 13.05
N CYS A 426 -4.28 -16.89 12.51
CA CYS A 426 -2.97 -17.38 12.09
C CYS A 426 -1.94 -17.08 13.17
N CYS A 427 -1.48 -18.14 13.84
CA CYS A 427 -0.37 -18.07 14.78
C CYS A 427 0.96 -18.08 14.00
N ILE A 428 1.80 -17.07 14.20
CA ILE A 428 3.09 -16.92 13.52
C ILE A 428 4.20 -16.98 14.57
N ARG A 429 5.16 -17.88 14.38
CA ARG A 429 6.38 -17.95 15.20
C ARG A 429 7.38 -16.83 14.83
N ASP A 430 8.46 -16.69 15.58
CA ASP A 430 9.52 -15.71 15.24
C ASP A 430 10.32 -16.11 13.98
N ASP A 431 10.38 -17.40 13.70
CA ASP A 431 10.99 -18.01 12.52
C ASP A 431 9.95 -18.36 11.44
N GLN A 432 8.85 -17.61 11.37
CA GLN A 432 7.83 -17.74 10.34
C GLN A 432 7.45 -16.37 9.76
N ALA A 433 7.03 -16.37 8.51
CA ALA A 433 6.44 -15.21 7.85
C ALA A 433 5.08 -15.60 7.24
N TYR A 434 4.07 -14.77 7.46
CA TYR A 434 2.79 -14.91 6.78
C TYR A 434 2.74 -13.96 5.58
N ILE A 435 2.64 -14.55 4.40
CA ILE A 435 2.70 -13.86 3.12
C ILE A 435 1.29 -13.76 2.54
N VAL A 436 0.89 -12.55 2.17
CA VAL A 436 -0.34 -12.26 1.43
C VAL A 436 0.04 -11.83 0.02
N ASN A 437 -0.53 -12.47 -0.99
CA ASN A 437 -0.35 -12.14 -2.40
C ASN A 437 -1.72 -12.17 -3.08
N GLY A 438 -2.41 -11.03 -3.03
CA GLY A 438 -3.84 -10.94 -3.30
C GLY A 438 -4.59 -11.93 -2.42
N ARG A 439 -5.38 -12.81 -3.04
CA ARG A 439 -6.17 -13.84 -2.32
C ARG A 439 -5.37 -15.07 -1.87
N ARG A 440 -4.08 -15.16 -2.20
CA ARG A 440 -3.24 -16.28 -1.78
C ARG A 440 -2.54 -15.93 -0.48
N GLN A 441 -2.65 -16.82 0.49
CA GLN A 441 -1.97 -16.74 1.78
C GLN A 441 -1.03 -17.93 1.92
N THR A 442 0.21 -17.70 2.37
CA THR A 442 1.15 -18.78 2.71
C THR A 442 1.88 -18.45 4.01
N ILE A 443 2.24 -19.50 4.77
CA ILE A 443 3.19 -19.39 5.88
C ILE A 443 4.50 -19.98 5.39
N GLU A 444 5.56 -19.19 5.39
CA GLU A 444 6.90 -19.65 5.07
C GLU A 444 7.69 -19.88 6.35
N MET A 445 8.32 -21.05 6.46
CA MET A 445 9.28 -21.37 7.52
C MET A 445 10.61 -20.69 7.21
N LEU A 446 11.24 -20.12 8.23
CA LEU A 446 12.46 -19.34 8.07
C LEU A 446 13.76 -20.12 8.32
N SER A 447 13.67 -21.43 8.58
CA SER A 447 14.80 -22.33 8.86
C SER A 447 14.85 -23.57 7.96
#